data_AF-A0A8H7VYS6-F1
#
_entry.id   AF-A0A8H7VYS6-F1
#
_cell.length_a   1.000
_cell.length_b   1.000
_cell.length_c   1.000
_cell.angle_alpha   90.00
_cell.angle_beta   90.00
_cell.angle_gamma   90.00
#
_symmetry.space_group_name_H-M   'P 1'
#
loop_
_entity.id
_entity.type
_entity.pdbx_description
1 polymer ?
#
loop_
_entity_poly.entity_id
_entity_poly.type
_entity_poly.pdbx_seq_one_letter_code
_entity_poly.pdbx_strand_id
1 'polypeptide(L)'
;MKLYRAETGALIHWDEGKNVETLEQLYRAIERRTGIPPNSQILMTSLGIIVKKENIKQVIEATNGREELVFCYDREYLDAPPEIISAFVEREIPGLEPEIPFHSAIVLNRIRQTFDKSTLEDNCYRYIDFFEKLGSYSDSILETIFTHQTLAKISVEEQKNQAMALNVALQNMIAHIKLGKDATKIFLKNVKKEINTQNNLLRYLDENILILQNMNIHSPILDLLEPEFRNKVKLFDFIDTQLIESTKADTIELCKYLKFHSSKLKSDISEIENFEKEIVQHVAENSHLLTLDDTLCDIKKVVNIAHVCNKGIKPSLNKAFEKLASLKNEELSAGLNRLSISTNSRRSPSVKRSFESLDHLAEYQLDDPVPKLQKYDAIVRKNVTKLINSKRDSVNHFFKHMNVISDIQGCIAKLDRDSAANRDYLKEFKEKYGTNDLRTVRHAVLAYGALLIEIVRRKEYKQILIKNSNIIADILSDYRFKEEKRRDYFRHTIRNLLPFKLVGFDNTSPQSEITINGLNDQDRIQLDKKDVEEYISILDNAYCQQIHSSLTRQPSFASPRTKKIQNSVKIVESDDIMLLFSTMSQQLNDLKSDFLKTVESN
;
A
#
# COMPACT_ATOMS: atom_id res chain seq x y z
N MET A 1 14.00 17.49 13.86
CA MET A 1 12.69 17.41 13.17
C MET A 1 12.05 18.79 13.10
N LYS A 2 11.43 19.15 11.96
CA LYS A 2 10.52 20.30 11.85
C LYS A 2 9.09 19.81 11.72
N LEU A 3 8.18 20.41 12.47
CA LEU A 3 6.78 20.00 12.52
C LEU A 3 5.89 21.09 11.92
N TYR A 4 5.05 20.72 10.96
CA TYR A 4 4.12 21.62 10.30
C TYR A 4 2.70 21.17 10.52
N ARG A 5 1.80 22.15 10.67
CA ARG A 5 0.36 21.91 10.56
C ARG A 5 0.02 21.76 9.09
N ALA A 6 -0.57 20.63 8.70
CA ALA A 6 -0.81 20.32 7.30
C ALA A 6 -1.85 21.26 6.66
N GLU A 7 -2.91 21.62 7.39
CA GLU A 7 -4.02 22.41 6.86
C GLU A 7 -3.62 23.85 6.53
N THR A 8 -2.63 24.42 7.22
CA THR A 8 -2.21 25.81 7.03
C THR A 8 -0.77 25.94 6.52
N GLY A 9 0.03 24.88 6.60
CA GLY A 9 1.47 24.90 6.34
C GLY A 9 2.30 25.65 7.38
N ALA A 10 1.68 26.06 8.49
CA ALA A 10 2.33 26.81 9.56
C ALA A 10 3.32 25.93 10.34
N LEU A 11 4.48 26.49 10.67
CA LEU A 11 5.49 25.82 11.50
C LEU A 11 5.02 25.79 12.96
N ILE A 12 4.92 24.59 13.52
CA ILE A 12 4.61 24.40 14.93
C ILE A 12 5.92 24.60 15.71
N HIS A 13 6.00 25.71 16.43
CA HIS A 13 7.15 26.03 17.26
C HIS A 13 7.05 25.25 18.57
N TRP A 14 8.08 24.45 18.86
CA TRP A 14 8.10 23.56 20.00
C TRP A 14 9.53 23.39 20.53
N ASP A 15 9.77 23.86 21.76
CA ASP A 15 11.09 23.84 22.39
C ASP A 15 11.44 22.47 23.01
N GLU A 16 10.45 21.56 23.10
CA GLU A 16 10.56 20.24 23.75
C GLU A 16 11.08 19.12 22.83
N GLY A 17 11.42 19.41 21.57
CA GLY A 17 11.79 18.39 20.57
C GLY A 17 13.00 17.50 20.94
N LYS A 18 13.74 17.84 22.00
CA LYS A 18 14.86 17.03 22.54
C LYS A 18 14.47 16.05 23.65
N ASN A 19 13.27 16.18 24.24
CA ASN A 19 12.82 15.39 25.40
C ASN A 19 11.73 14.36 25.05
N VAL A 20 11.41 14.20 23.76
CA VAL A 20 10.40 13.25 23.29
C VAL A 20 11.09 11.92 22.97
N GLU A 21 10.80 10.87 23.74
CA GLU A 21 11.33 9.52 23.50
C GLU A 21 10.25 8.57 22.97
N THR A 22 8.98 8.92 23.19
CA THR A 22 7.84 8.07 22.85
C THR A 22 6.83 8.80 21.97
N LEU A 23 6.08 8.02 21.19
CA LEU A 23 5.02 8.53 20.33
C LEU A 23 3.90 9.24 21.12
N GLU A 24 3.60 8.75 22.33
CA GLU A 24 2.57 9.33 23.21
C GLU A 24 2.99 10.71 23.76
N GLN A 25 4.28 10.88 24.07
CA GLN A 25 4.84 12.18 24.43
C GLN A 25 4.79 13.15 23.24
N LEU A 26 5.04 12.66 22.02
CA LEU A 26 4.93 13.47 20.80
C LEU A 26 3.50 14.00 20.62
N TYR A 27 2.49 13.12 20.67
CA TYR A 27 1.09 13.53 20.53
C TYR A 27 0.66 14.55 21.58
N ARG A 28 1.05 14.38 22.86
CA ARG A 28 0.75 15.34 23.93
C ARG A 28 1.47 16.68 23.76
N ALA A 29 2.71 16.67 23.27
CA ALA A 29 3.45 17.90 23.00
C ALA A 29 2.78 18.73 21.89
N ILE A 30 2.27 18.04 20.86
CA ILE A 30 1.52 18.67 19.77
C ILE A 30 0.19 19.22 20.29
N GLU A 31 -0.58 18.44 21.06
CA GLU A 31 -1.86 18.87 21.66
C GLU A 31 -1.71 20.17 22.46
N ARG A 32 -0.66 20.29 23.29
CA ARG A 32 -0.39 21.52 24.06
C ARG A 32 -0.16 22.76 23.20
N ARG A 33 0.30 22.60 21.96
CA ARG A 33 0.66 23.71 21.07
C ARG A 33 -0.40 24.00 20.01
N THR A 34 -1.09 22.99 19.51
CA THR A 34 -2.06 23.11 18.43
C THR A 34 -3.51 23.00 18.91
N GLY A 35 -3.75 22.45 20.10
CA GLY A 35 -5.08 22.11 20.59
C GLY A 35 -5.69 20.87 19.95
N ILE A 36 -4.98 20.18 19.05
CA ILE A 36 -5.48 18.98 18.37
C ILE A 36 -5.33 17.78 19.32
N PRO A 37 -6.42 17.06 19.67
CA PRO A 37 -6.32 15.96 20.61
C PRO A 37 -5.56 14.76 20.01
N PRO A 38 -4.82 13.96 20.81
CA PRO A 38 -4.00 12.84 20.33
C PRO A 38 -4.70 11.85 19.39
N ASN A 39 -6.00 11.62 19.60
CA ASN A 39 -6.80 10.68 18.79
C ASN A 39 -7.15 11.22 17.40
N SER A 40 -7.08 12.55 17.23
CA SER A 40 -7.38 13.24 15.98
C SER A 40 -6.10 13.58 15.20
N GLN A 41 -4.92 13.37 15.78
CA GLN A 41 -3.64 13.67 15.13
C GLN A 41 -3.20 12.52 14.20
N ILE A 42 -2.98 12.85 12.93
CA ILE A 42 -2.31 11.97 11.96
C ILE A 42 -0.94 12.58 11.66
N LEU A 43 0.13 11.84 11.90
CA LEU A 43 1.50 12.30 11.68
C LEU A 43 2.12 11.57 10.50
N MET A 44 2.60 12.31 9.50
CA MET A 44 3.31 11.76 8.34
C MET A 44 4.64 12.47 8.10
N THR A 45 5.68 11.70 7.75
CA THR A 45 6.97 12.25 7.32
C THR A 45 6.88 12.78 5.88
N SER A 46 7.88 13.55 5.46
CA SER A 46 8.00 14.03 4.07
C SER A 46 8.00 12.94 2.98
N LEU A 47 8.18 11.68 3.37
CA LEU A 47 8.14 10.53 2.46
C LEU A 47 6.76 9.86 2.37
N GLY A 48 5.72 10.39 3.04
CA GLY A 48 4.39 9.75 3.06
C GLY A 48 4.29 8.57 4.03
N ILE A 49 5.24 8.44 4.96
CA ILE A 49 5.27 7.36 5.96
C ILE A 49 4.60 7.86 7.23
N ILE A 50 3.63 7.10 7.74
CA ILE A 50 2.97 7.39 9.01
C ILE A 50 3.96 7.20 10.16
N VAL A 51 4.00 8.15 11.09
CA VAL A 51 4.82 8.05 12.30
C VAL A 51 4.17 7.06 13.26
N LYS A 52 4.92 6.02 13.61
CA LYS A 52 4.53 4.89 14.47
C LYS A 52 5.56 4.69 15.58
N LYS A 53 5.24 3.82 16.54
CA LYS A 53 6.15 3.47 17.64
C LYS A 53 7.49 2.90 17.12
N GLU A 54 7.49 2.26 15.95
CA GLU A 54 8.67 1.64 15.35
C GLU A 54 9.67 2.65 14.76
N ASN A 55 9.19 3.76 14.18
CA ASN A 55 10.04 4.71 13.44
C ASN A 55 10.29 6.02 14.19
N ILE A 56 9.64 6.25 15.34
CA ILE A 56 9.73 7.50 16.11
C ILE A 56 11.16 7.93 16.44
N LYS A 57 12.05 6.98 16.81
CA LYS A 57 13.44 7.29 17.13
C LYS A 57 14.20 7.83 15.91
N GLN A 58 13.98 7.23 14.75
CA GLN A 58 14.59 7.67 13.49
C GLN A 58 14.10 9.06 13.10
N VAL A 59 12.80 9.32 13.27
CA VAL A 59 12.13 10.60 12.97
C VAL A 59 12.63 11.75 13.85
N ILE A 60 12.91 11.46 15.13
CA ILE A 60 13.37 12.46 16.11
C ILE A 60 14.88 12.70 15.97
N GLU A 61 15.68 11.64 15.88
CA GLU A 61 17.16 11.71 15.84
C GLU A 61 17.71 12.12 14.47
N ALA A 62 16.89 12.12 13.42
CA ALA A 62 17.23 12.57 12.07
C ALA A 62 18.52 11.91 11.54
N THR A 63 18.43 10.61 11.24
CA THR A 63 19.55 9.83 10.69
C THR A 63 20.14 10.50 9.44
N ASN A 64 21.47 10.69 9.39
CA ASN A 64 22.25 11.27 8.28
C ASN A 64 22.28 12.81 8.15
N GLY A 65 22.00 13.58 9.21
CA GLY A 65 22.22 15.03 9.21
C GLY A 65 21.26 15.82 8.31
N ARG A 66 20.15 15.21 7.89
CA ARG A 66 19.05 15.86 7.17
C ARG A 66 17.88 16.05 8.12
N GLU A 67 17.43 17.28 8.30
CA GLU A 67 16.24 17.58 9.10
C GLU A 67 15.02 16.84 8.54
N GLU A 68 14.42 15.96 9.33
CA GLU A 68 13.18 15.29 8.95
C GLU A 68 11.98 16.23 9.12
N LEU A 69 11.15 16.34 8.08
CA LEU A 69 9.94 17.16 8.08
C LEU A 69 8.74 16.27 8.39
N VAL A 70 7.91 16.69 9.34
CA VAL A 70 6.69 15.99 9.73
C VAL A 70 5.51 16.92 9.60
N PHE A 71 4.43 16.38 9.03
CA PHE A 71 3.16 17.06 8.87
C PHE A 71 2.14 16.43 9.83
N CYS A 72 1.47 17.28 10.60
CA CYS A 72 0.36 16.92 11.46
C CYS A 72 -0.95 17.31 10.77
N TYR A 73 -1.79 16.31 10.51
CA TYR A 73 -3.13 16.47 9.99
C TYR A 73 -4.12 16.26 11.12
N ASP A 74 -5.17 17.05 11.15
CA ASP A 74 -6.26 16.93 12.09
C ASP A 74 -7.45 16.23 11.44
N ARG A 75 -7.76 15.05 11.98
CA ARG A 75 -8.83 14.17 11.51
C ARG A 75 -10.21 14.82 11.66
N GLU A 76 -10.40 15.76 12.59
CA GLU A 76 -11.69 16.40 12.85
C GLU A 76 -12.18 17.23 11.67
N TYR A 77 -11.27 17.72 10.81
CA TYR A 77 -11.67 18.49 9.64
C TYR A 77 -12.02 17.64 8.41
N LEU A 78 -11.80 16.32 8.42
CA LEU A 78 -12.14 15.45 7.29
C LEU A 78 -13.66 15.35 7.07
N ASP A 79 -14.44 15.44 8.14
CA ASP A 79 -15.91 15.39 8.09
C ASP A 79 -16.54 16.72 8.55
N ALA A 80 -15.74 17.78 8.67
CA ALA A 80 -16.23 19.07 9.17
C ALA A 80 -17.13 19.76 8.13
N PRO A 81 -18.26 20.34 8.56
CA PRO A 81 -19.11 21.13 7.70
C PRO A 81 -18.39 22.41 7.23
N PRO A 82 -18.77 22.96 6.06
CA PRO A 82 -18.09 24.08 5.43
C PRO A 82 -18.07 25.35 6.29
N GLU A 83 -19.02 25.52 7.22
CA GLU A 83 -19.06 26.64 8.16
C GLU A 83 -17.90 26.57 9.17
N ILE A 84 -17.55 25.38 9.65
CA ILE A 84 -16.42 25.19 10.58
C ILE A 84 -15.10 25.45 9.84
N ILE A 85 -14.99 24.98 8.60
CA ILE A 85 -13.82 25.25 7.74
C ILE A 85 -13.69 26.76 7.48
N SER A 86 -14.79 27.46 7.21
CA SER A 86 -14.76 28.91 6.98
C SER A 86 -14.34 29.68 8.23
N ALA A 87 -14.88 29.35 9.40
CA ALA A 87 -14.48 29.94 10.67
C ALA A 87 -13.00 29.66 11.00
N PHE A 88 -12.50 28.48 10.64
CA PHE A 88 -11.09 28.12 10.76
C PHE A 88 -10.20 28.99 9.88
N VAL A 89 -10.56 29.14 8.60
CA VAL A 89 -9.85 29.98 7.63
C VAL A 89 -9.79 31.43 8.09
N GLU A 90 -10.86 31.97 8.66
CA GLU A 90 -10.90 33.34 9.21
C GLU A 90 -10.01 33.52 10.44
N ARG A 91 -9.93 32.51 11.31
CA ARG A 91 -9.11 32.56 12.54
C ARG A 91 -7.62 32.46 12.25
N GLU A 92 -7.21 31.60 11.34
CA GLU A 92 -5.80 31.24 11.13
C GLU A 92 -5.09 32.15 10.10
N ILE A 93 -5.85 32.92 9.33
CA ILE A 93 -5.29 33.81 8.30
C ILE A 93 -5.27 35.25 8.83
N PRO A 94 -4.08 35.82 9.08
CA PRO A 94 -3.97 37.15 9.66
C PRO A 94 -4.53 38.23 8.72
N GLY A 95 -5.16 39.25 9.31
CA GLY A 95 -5.62 40.45 8.60
C GLY A 95 -4.46 41.39 8.23
N LEU A 96 -4.70 42.30 7.30
CA LEU A 96 -3.76 43.38 7.00
C LEU A 96 -3.87 44.49 8.06
N GLU A 97 -2.76 45.19 8.30
CA GLU A 97 -2.77 46.41 9.11
C GLU A 97 -3.69 47.48 8.47
N PRO A 98 -4.31 48.38 9.25
CA PRO A 98 -5.11 49.47 8.68
C PRO A 98 -4.26 50.45 7.87
N GLU A 99 -4.89 51.23 6.99
CA GLU A 99 -4.23 52.35 6.32
C GLU A 99 -3.93 53.47 7.33
N ILE A 100 -2.74 54.05 7.27
CA ILE A 100 -2.33 55.14 8.15
C ILE A 100 -2.82 56.46 7.53
N PRO A 101 -3.75 57.19 8.17
CA PRO A 101 -4.32 58.39 7.59
C PRO A 101 -3.33 59.56 7.62
N PHE A 102 -3.24 60.29 6.51
CA PHE A 102 -2.31 61.42 6.37
C PHE A 102 -3.03 62.78 6.47
N HIS A 103 -2.76 63.52 7.55
CA HIS A 103 -3.39 64.83 7.79
C HIS A 103 -2.44 66.02 7.62
N SER A 104 -1.20 65.79 7.18
CA SER A 104 -0.14 66.81 7.23
C SER A 104 -0.37 68.01 6.30
N ALA A 105 -1.09 67.83 5.18
CA ALA A 105 -1.47 68.95 4.30
C ALA A 105 -2.39 69.97 5.00
N ILE A 106 -3.27 69.50 5.89
CA ILE A 106 -4.14 70.36 6.71
C ILE A 106 -3.31 71.12 7.75
N VAL A 107 -2.29 70.45 8.32
CA VAL A 107 -1.37 71.06 9.30
C VAL A 107 -0.55 72.16 8.65
N LEU A 108 0.02 71.95 7.45
CA LEU A 108 0.79 72.97 6.73
C LEU A 108 -0.06 74.20 6.39
N ASN A 109 -1.30 74.00 5.93
CA ASN A 109 -2.23 75.11 5.64
C ASN A 109 -2.60 75.92 6.90
N ARG A 110 -2.70 75.27 8.07
CA ARG A 110 -2.91 75.98 9.35
C ARG A 110 -1.68 76.80 9.75
N ILE A 111 -0.47 76.29 9.51
CA ILE A 111 0.77 77.03 9.77
C ILE A 111 0.80 78.30 8.92
N ARG A 112 0.48 78.19 7.62
CA ARG A 112 0.40 79.35 6.70
C ARG A 112 -0.60 80.42 7.14
N GLN A 113 -1.82 80.01 7.52
CA GLN A 113 -2.89 80.94 7.93
C GLN A 113 -2.57 81.72 9.22
N THR A 114 -1.67 81.19 10.05
CA THR A 114 -1.32 81.78 11.36
C THR A 114 0.04 82.47 11.37
N PHE A 115 0.81 82.38 10.28
CA PHE A 115 2.21 82.78 10.18
C PHE A 115 2.49 84.25 10.54
N ASP A 116 1.59 85.16 10.13
CA ASP A 116 1.69 86.60 10.40
C ASP A 116 1.21 87.00 11.79
N LYS A 117 0.47 86.12 12.49
CA LYS A 117 -0.15 86.38 13.80
C LYS A 117 0.63 85.79 14.98
N SER A 118 1.55 84.86 14.72
CA SER A 118 2.33 84.11 15.72
C SER A 118 3.69 84.74 16.02
N THR A 119 4.34 84.34 17.11
CA THR A 119 5.74 84.72 17.39
C THR A 119 6.71 83.92 16.51
N LEU A 120 7.97 84.36 16.45
CA LEU A 120 9.02 83.62 15.73
C LEU A 120 9.26 82.24 16.35
N GLU A 121 9.32 82.18 17.68
CA GLU A 121 9.44 80.95 18.45
C GLU A 121 8.28 79.99 18.19
N ASP A 122 7.03 80.47 18.21
CA ASP A 122 5.85 79.66 17.88
C ASP A 122 5.90 79.07 16.46
N ASN A 123 6.40 79.85 15.48
CA ASN A 123 6.53 79.37 14.10
C ASN A 123 7.63 78.31 13.96
N CYS A 124 8.76 78.49 14.64
CA CYS A 124 9.81 77.47 14.71
C CYS A 124 9.26 76.16 15.31
N TYR A 125 8.55 76.22 16.44
CA TYR A 125 7.94 75.04 17.07
C TYR A 125 6.93 74.35 16.15
N ARG A 126 6.10 75.09 15.41
CA ARG A 126 5.12 74.52 14.47
C ARG A 126 5.77 73.80 13.28
N TYR A 127 6.85 74.35 12.73
CA TYR A 127 7.59 73.67 11.66
C TYR A 127 8.37 72.45 12.19
N ILE A 128 8.94 72.52 13.40
CA ILE A 128 9.56 71.37 14.07
C ILE A 128 8.53 70.25 14.23
N ASP A 129 7.39 70.54 14.86
CA ASP A 129 6.30 69.58 15.07
C ASP A 129 5.76 69.01 13.75
N PHE A 130 5.65 69.83 12.69
CA PHE A 130 5.27 69.37 11.36
C PHE A 130 6.27 68.37 10.77
N PHE A 131 7.56 68.70 10.77
CA PHE A 131 8.60 67.83 10.20
C PHE A 131 8.83 66.57 11.04
N GLU A 132 8.69 66.65 12.37
CA GLU A 132 8.69 65.46 13.25
C GLU A 132 7.52 64.54 12.92
N LYS A 133 6.29 65.07 12.82
CA LYS A 133 5.10 64.28 12.43
C LYS A 133 5.24 63.68 11.04
N LEU A 134 5.83 64.41 10.10
CA LEU A 134 6.09 63.93 8.74
C LEU A 134 7.08 62.76 8.74
N GLY A 135 8.16 62.86 9.52
CA GLY A 135 9.15 61.80 9.69
C GLY A 135 8.57 60.57 10.39
N SER A 136 7.82 60.75 11.47
CA SER A 136 7.12 59.65 12.15
C SER A 136 6.12 58.96 11.22
N TYR A 137 5.38 59.72 10.40
CA TYR A 137 4.45 59.16 9.43
C TYR A 137 5.16 58.33 8.34
N SER A 138 6.27 58.85 7.79
CA SER A 138 7.02 58.12 6.75
C SER A 138 7.70 56.86 7.29
N ASP A 139 8.23 56.91 8.51
CA ASP A 139 8.77 55.73 9.20
C ASP A 139 7.65 54.72 9.53
N SER A 140 6.46 55.17 9.94
CA SER A 140 5.30 54.29 10.20
C SER A 140 4.82 53.55 8.94
N ILE A 141 4.71 54.24 7.79
CA ILE A 141 4.37 53.56 6.52
C ILE A 141 5.44 52.53 6.17
N LEU A 142 6.71 52.89 6.33
CA LEU A 142 7.80 51.98 6.00
C LEU A 142 7.79 50.74 6.90
N GLU A 143 7.50 50.91 8.19
CA GLU A 143 7.30 49.81 9.12
C GLU A 143 6.16 48.89 8.67
N THR A 144 4.99 49.45 8.32
CA THR A 144 3.86 48.67 7.77
C THR A 144 4.20 47.96 6.45
N ILE A 145 5.02 48.57 5.59
CA ILE A 145 5.51 47.91 4.37
C ILE A 145 6.39 46.69 4.73
N PHE A 146 7.24 46.81 5.75
CA PHE A 146 8.10 45.70 6.22
C PHE A 146 7.30 44.58 6.92
N THR A 147 6.28 44.93 7.70
CA THR A 147 5.39 43.92 8.31
C THR A 147 4.63 43.16 7.23
N HIS A 148 4.10 43.85 6.22
CA HIS A 148 3.46 43.23 5.05
C HIS A 148 4.42 42.38 4.20
N GLN A 149 5.69 42.77 4.05
CA GLN A 149 6.70 41.94 3.40
C GLN A 149 6.95 40.64 4.16
N THR A 150 7.03 40.73 5.49
CA THR A 150 7.23 39.57 6.36
C THR A 150 6.02 38.63 6.29
N LEU A 151 4.81 39.19 6.32
CA LEU A 151 3.57 38.45 6.15
C LEU A 151 3.49 37.75 4.79
N ALA A 152 3.86 38.44 3.70
CA ALA A 152 3.93 37.84 2.37
C ALA A 152 4.92 36.66 2.31
N LYS A 153 6.09 36.81 2.94
CA LYS A 153 7.09 35.74 3.00
C LYS A 153 6.54 34.51 3.73
N ILE A 154 5.97 34.70 4.93
CA ILE A 154 5.37 33.63 5.72
C ILE A 154 4.24 32.96 4.93
N SER A 155 3.33 33.75 4.34
CA SER A 155 2.19 33.24 3.58
C SER A 155 2.58 32.41 2.35
N VAL A 156 3.71 32.71 1.69
CA VAL A 156 4.22 31.91 0.57
C VAL A 156 4.89 30.62 1.07
N GLU A 157 5.68 30.69 2.13
CA GLU A 157 6.30 29.51 2.75
C GLU A 157 5.25 28.53 3.27
N GLU A 158 4.21 29.03 3.92
CA GLU A 158 3.07 28.24 4.41
C GLU A 158 2.30 27.56 3.28
N GLN A 159 1.94 28.28 2.20
CA GLN A 159 1.28 27.67 1.03
C GLN A 159 2.16 26.57 0.38
N LYS A 160 3.48 26.76 0.33
CA LYS A 160 4.41 25.73 -0.17
C LYS A 160 4.43 24.50 0.74
N ASN A 161 4.48 24.69 2.05
CA ASN A 161 4.45 23.59 3.01
C ASN A 161 3.12 22.84 2.99
N GLN A 162 2.01 23.55 2.80
CA GLN A 162 0.68 22.96 2.64
C GLN A 162 0.59 22.12 1.34
N ALA A 163 1.10 22.64 0.22
CA ALA A 163 1.18 21.87 -1.03
C ALA A 163 2.08 20.63 -0.88
N MET A 164 3.16 20.73 -0.11
CA MET A 164 4.00 19.59 0.23
C MET A 164 3.25 18.56 1.10
N ALA A 165 2.52 19.01 2.12
CA ALA A 165 1.69 18.15 2.96
C ALA A 165 0.65 17.40 2.12
N LEU A 166 -0.05 18.11 1.24
CA LEU A 166 -1.04 17.47 0.35
C LEU A 166 -0.39 16.40 -0.54
N ASN A 167 0.79 16.67 -1.10
CA ASN A 167 1.53 15.68 -1.87
C ASN A 167 1.94 14.46 -1.01
N VAL A 168 2.34 14.68 0.24
CA VAL A 168 2.67 13.61 1.20
C VAL A 168 1.46 12.71 1.45
N ALA A 169 0.29 13.30 1.72
CA ALA A 169 -0.96 12.56 1.90
C ALA A 169 -1.36 11.80 0.62
N LEU A 170 -1.20 12.42 -0.54
CA LEU A 170 -1.47 11.81 -1.84
C LEU A 170 -0.56 10.61 -2.12
N GLN A 171 0.74 10.71 -1.86
CA GLN A 171 1.68 9.60 -2.01
C GLN A 171 1.35 8.44 -1.07
N ASN A 172 0.96 8.76 0.18
CA ASN A 172 0.50 7.74 1.12
C ASN A 172 -0.73 7.00 0.58
N MET A 173 -1.73 7.74 0.09
CA MET A 173 -2.94 7.16 -0.52
C MET A 173 -2.59 6.29 -1.74
N ILE A 174 -1.77 6.77 -2.67
CA ILE A 174 -1.35 5.99 -3.86
C ILE A 174 -0.67 4.68 -3.47
N ALA A 175 0.19 4.70 -2.43
CA ALA A 175 0.81 3.49 -1.92
C ALA A 175 -0.23 2.49 -1.38
N HIS A 176 -1.23 2.96 -0.64
CA HIS A 176 -2.33 2.12 -0.15
C HIS A 176 -3.21 1.57 -1.29
N ILE A 177 -3.56 2.38 -2.29
CA ILE A 177 -4.29 1.95 -3.49
C ILE A 177 -3.54 0.81 -4.17
N LYS A 178 -2.24 0.99 -4.40
CA LYS A 178 -1.40 0.00 -5.07
C LYS A 178 -1.39 -1.33 -4.32
N LEU A 179 -1.20 -1.30 -3.00
CA LEU A 179 -1.20 -2.50 -2.15
C LEU A 179 -2.55 -3.23 -2.18
N GLY A 180 -3.66 -2.52 -1.97
CA GLY A 180 -5.01 -3.12 -1.98
C GLY A 180 -5.40 -3.69 -3.35
N LYS A 181 -5.03 -2.98 -4.43
CA LYS A 181 -5.24 -3.41 -5.81
C LYS A 181 -4.42 -4.64 -6.17
N ASP A 182 -3.14 -4.69 -5.82
CA ASP A 182 -2.28 -5.84 -6.11
C ASP A 182 -2.75 -7.08 -5.35
N ALA A 183 -3.10 -6.94 -4.07
CA ALA A 183 -3.69 -8.01 -3.27
C ALA A 183 -5.00 -8.55 -3.88
N THR A 184 -5.91 -7.65 -4.28
CA THR A 184 -7.20 -8.04 -4.88
C THR A 184 -7.01 -8.65 -6.27
N LYS A 185 -6.06 -8.17 -7.08
CA LYS A 185 -5.72 -8.79 -8.38
C LYS A 185 -5.21 -10.22 -8.23
N ILE A 186 -4.35 -10.47 -7.24
CA ILE A 186 -3.86 -11.83 -6.93
C ILE A 186 -5.04 -12.71 -6.53
N PHE A 187 -5.93 -12.22 -5.66
CA PHE A 187 -7.14 -12.94 -5.26
C PHE A 187 -8.04 -13.27 -6.47
N LEU A 188 -8.36 -12.29 -7.32
CA LEU A 188 -9.18 -12.49 -8.51
C LEU A 188 -8.59 -13.52 -9.49
N LYS A 189 -7.25 -13.58 -9.61
CA LYS A 189 -6.56 -14.61 -10.41
C LYS A 189 -6.78 -16.00 -9.82
N ASN A 190 -6.71 -16.14 -8.49
CA ASN A 190 -6.93 -17.40 -7.80
C ASN A 190 -8.39 -17.84 -7.88
N VAL A 191 -9.34 -16.92 -7.67
CA VAL A 191 -10.78 -17.19 -7.83
C VAL A 191 -11.10 -17.61 -9.25
N LYS A 192 -10.52 -16.98 -10.27
CA LYS A 192 -10.72 -17.40 -11.67
C LYS A 192 -10.21 -18.83 -11.93
N LYS A 193 -9.07 -19.21 -11.35
CA LYS A 193 -8.56 -20.59 -11.45
C LYS A 193 -9.52 -21.56 -10.76
N GLU A 194 -9.95 -21.24 -9.55
CA GLU A 194 -10.88 -22.07 -8.78
C GLU A 194 -12.21 -22.25 -9.51
N ILE A 195 -12.82 -21.17 -10.00
CA ILE A 195 -14.04 -21.21 -10.82
C ILE A 195 -13.83 -22.13 -12.04
N ASN A 196 -12.70 -22.06 -12.72
CA ASN A 196 -12.43 -22.94 -13.86
C ASN A 196 -12.34 -24.41 -13.44
N THR A 197 -11.64 -24.70 -12.34
CA THR A 197 -11.54 -26.04 -11.78
C THR A 197 -12.92 -26.59 -11.41
N GLN A 198 -13.73 -25.83 -10.67
CA GLN A 198 -15.06 -26.26 -10.24
C GLN A 198 -16.03 -26.41 -11.42
N ASN A 199 -16.00 -25.51 -12.42
CA ASN A 199 -16.80 -25.69 -13.64
C ASN A 199 -16.39 -26.91 -14.45
N ASN A 200 -15.09 -27.25 -14.48
CA ASN A 200 -14.64 -28.48 -15.13
C ASN A 200 -15.19 -29.71 -14.40
N LEU A 201 -15.14 -29.74 -13.07
CA LEU A 201 -15.70 -30.83 -12.27
C LEU A 201 -17.20 -30.99 -12.52
N LEU A 202 -17.96 -29.89 -12.48
CA LEU A 202 -19.39 -29.89 -12.79
C LEU A 202 -19.71 -30.40 -14.20
N ARG A 203 -18.88 -30.05 -15.19
CA ARG A 203 -19.10 -30.44 -16.58
C ARG A 203 -18.97 -31.95 -16.80
N TYR A 204 -18.03 -32.60 -16.13
CA TYR A 204 -17.76 -34.03 -16.29
C TYR A 204 -18.43 -34.91 -15.24
N LEU A 205 -19.09 -34.31 -14.24
CA LEU A 205 -19.71 -35.05 -13.15
C LEU A 205 -20.71 -36.09 -13.65
N ASP A 206 -21.64 -35.69 -14.52
CA ASP A 206 -22.70 -36.59 -15.02
C ASP A 206 -22.11 -37.73 -15.86
N GLU A 207 -21.03 -37.47 -16.60
CA GLU A 207 -20.33 -38.50 -17.38
C GLU A 207 -19.54 -39.46 -16.47
N ASN A 208 -18.84 -38.94 -15.45
CA ASN A 208 -18.12 -39.78 -14.48
C ASN A 208 -19.08 -40.66 -13.66
N ILE A 209 -20.26 -40.13 -13.33
CA ILE A 209 -21.34 -40.91 -12.70
C ILE A 209 -21.78 -42.05 -13.63
N LEU A 210 -21.96 -41.78 -14.92
CA LEU A 210 -22.32 -42.81 -15.90
C LEU A 210 -21.25 -43.90 -16.02
N ILE A 211 -19.96 -43.53 -15.98
CA ILE A 211 -18.85 -44.49 -15.96
C ILE A 211 -19.00 -45.41 -14.74
N LEU A 212 -19.15 -44.85 -13.54
CA LEU A 212 -19.31 -45.63 -12.31
C LEU A 212 -20.53 -46.55 -12.31
N GLN A 213 -21.63 -46.12 -12.94
CA GLN A 213 -22.85 -46.92 -13.09
C GLN A 213 -22.67 -48.11 -14.04
N ASN A 214 -21.69 -48.04 -14.94
CA ASN A 214 -21.39 -49.09 -15.91
C ASN A 214 -20.22 -49.98 -15.49
N MET A 215 -19.50 -49.62 -14.42
CA MET A 215 -18.40 -50.42 -13.89
C MET A 215 -18.87 -51.40 -12.81
N ASN A 216 -18.72 -52.68 -13.12
CA ASN A 216 -18.97 -53.76 -12.16
C ASN A 216 -17.71 -54.05 -11.35
N ILE A 217 -17.91 -54.35 -10.07
CA ILE A 217 -16.84 -54.86 -9.22
C ILE A 217 -16.62 -56.34 -9.57
N HIS A 218 -15.37 -56.72 -9.75
CA HIS A 218 -14.98 -58.10 -10.01
C HIS A 218 -15.50 -59.02 -8.88
N SER A 219 -16.17 -60.13 -9.26
CA SER A 219 -16.79 -61.08 -8.32
C SER A 219 -15.88 -61.52 -7.18
N PRO A 220 -14.57 -61.81 -7.40
CA PRO A 220 -13.66 -62.21 -6.32
C PRO A 220 -13.47 -61.15 -5.23
N ILE A 221 -13.71 -59.87 -5.54
CA ILE A 221 -13.63 -58.77 -4.57
C ILE A 221 -14.94 -58.64 -3.79
N LEU A 222 -16.09 -58.91 -4.40
CA LEU A 222 -17.39 -58.86 -3.73
C LEU A 222 -17.50 -59.87 -2.58
N ASP A 223 -16.91 -61.06 -2.74
CA ASP A 223 -16.90 -62.11 -1.71
C ASP A 223 -16.11 -61.72 -0.45
N LEU A 224 -15.18 -60.78 -0.58
CA LEU A 224 -14.35 -60.25 0.50
C LEU A 224 -14.98 -59.06 1.23
N LEU A 225 -16.03 -58.48 0.67
CA LEU A 225 -16.74 -57.39 1.33
C LEU A 225 -17.55 -57.90 2.53
N GLU A 226 -17.71 -57.02 3.52
CA GLU A 226 -18.58 -57.27 4.67
C GLU A 226 -20.02 -57.58 4.19
N PRO A 227 -20.80 -58.39 4.93
CA PRO A 227 -22.12 -58.86 4.51
C PRO A 227 -23.06 -57.74 4.05
N GLU A 228 -22.92 -56.56 4.65
CA GLU A 228 -23.71 -55.35 4.38
C GLU A 228 -23.47 -54.76 2.99
N PHE A 229 -22.31 -55.03 2.39
CA PHE A 229 -21.90 -54.48 1.09
C PHE A 229 -21.92 -55.50 -0.06
N ARG A 230 -22.21 -56.77 0.22
CA ARG A 230 -22.22 -57.84 -0.82
C ARG A 230 -23.28 -57.66 -1.90
N ASN A 231 -24.35 -56.93 -1.60
CA ASN A 231 -25.42 -56.64 -2.56
C ASN A 231 -25.08 -55.48 -3.51
N LYS A 232 -23.93 -54.80 -3.30
CA LYS A 232 -23.49 -53.65 -4.08
C LYS A 232 -22.54 -54.10 -5.19
N VAL A 233 -23.09 -54.32 -6.37
CA VAL A 233 -22.36 -54.92 -7.51
C VAL A 233 -21.56 -53.86 -8.28
N LYS A 234 -21.99 -52.59 -8.23
CA LYS A 234 -21.40 -51.50 -9.01
C LYS A 234 -20.57 -50.57 -8.15
N LEU A 235 -19.56 -49.94 -8.75
CA LEU A 235 -18.73 -48.97 -8.03
C LEU A 235 -19.55 -47.74 -7.57
N PHE A 236 -20.61 -47.40 -8.32
CA PHE A 236 -21.55 -46.34 -7.97
C PHE A 236 -22.30 -46.58 -6.65
N ASP A 237 -22.58 -47.85 -6.29
CA ASP A 237 -23.37 -48.20 -5.10
C ASP A 237 -22.65 -47.83 -3.78
N PHE A 238 -21.35 -47.58 -3.85
CA PHE A 238 -20.49 -47.17 -2.73
C PHE A 238 -20.39 -45.65 -2.56
N ILE A 239 -21.04 -44.88 -3.44
CA ILE A 239 -20.98 -43.42 -3.40
C ILE A 239 -22.31 -42.87 -2.90
N ASP A 240 -22.23 -41.92 -1.98
CA ASP A 240 -23.39 -41.22 -1.45
C ASP A 240 -23.96 -40.26 -2.49
N THR A 241 -25.12 -40.62 -3.04
CA THR A 241 -25.85 -39.85 -4.06
C THR A 241 -26.41 -38.54 -3.50
N GLN A 242 -26.87 -38.53 -2.26
CA GLN A 242 -27.39 -37.31 -1.62
C GLN A 242 -26.26 -36.30 -1.39
N LEU A 243 -25.09 -36.80 -0.98
CA LEU A 243 -23.91 -35.96 -0.83
C LEU A 243 -23.48 -35.35 -2.17
N ILE A 244 -23.40 -36.14 -3.26
CA ILE A 244 -23.04 -35.62 -4.60
C ILE A 244 -24.02 -34.54 -5.07
N GLU A 245 -25.32 -34.77 -4.94
CA GLU A 245 -26.34 -33.81 -5.38
C GLU A 245 -26.24 -32.51 -4.58
N SER A 246 -26.04 -32.59 -3.26
CA SER A 246 -25.81 -31.42 -2.41
C SER A 246 -24.53 -30.67 -2.82
N THR A 247 -23.41 -31.38 -3.03
CA THR A 247 -22.13 -30.80 -3.45
C THR A 247 -22.26 -30.16 -4.83
N LYS A 248 -23.02 -30.75 -5.76
CA LYS A 248 -23.28 -30.20 -7.10
C LYS A 248 -24.02 -28.86 -6.99
N ALA A 249 -25.09 -28.79 -6.19
CA ALA A 249 -25.86 -27.57 -5.98
C ALA A 249 -24.99 -26.46 -5.37
N ASP A 250 -24.27 -26.76 -4.29
CA ASP A 250 -23.41 -25.80 -3.59
C ASP A 250 -22.23 -25.35 -4.46
N THR A 251 -21.67 -26.23 -5.30
CA THR A 251 -20.60 -25.86 -6.25
C THR A 251 -21.11 -24.89 -7.32
N ILE A 252 -22.35 -25.07 -7.80
CA ILE A 252 -23.00 -24.15 -8.74
C ILE A 252 -23.23 -22.80 -8.08
N GLU A 253 -23.73 -22.78 -6.84
CA GLU A 253 -23.94 -21.57 -6.06
C GLU A 253 -22.63 -20.83 -5.79
N LEU A 254 -21.58 -21.53 -5.35
CA LEU A 254 -20.23 -20.99 -5.19
C LEU A 254 -19.72 -20.34 -6.49
N CYS A 255 -19.86 -21.04 -7.61
CA CYS A 255 -19.43 -20.50 -8.90
C CYS A 255 -20.20 -19.24 -9.30
N LYS A 256 -21.50 -19.16 -9.01
CA LYS A 256 -22.33 -17.97 -9.25
C LYS A 256 -21.90 -16.82 -8.33
N TYR A 257 -21.78 -17.09 -7.03
CA TYR A 257 -21.35 -16.13 -6.01
C TYR A 257 -20.00 -15.52 -6.37
N LEU A 258 -18.99 -16.36 -6.59
CA LEU A 258 -17.64 -15.90 -6.92
C LEU A 258 -17.58 -15.13 -8.24
N LYS A 259 -18.38 -15.50 -9.26
CA LYS A 259 -18.44 -14.74 -10.54
C LYS A 259 -19.04 -13.36 -10.35
N PHE A 260 -20.12 -13.25 -9.59
CA PHE A 260 -20.79 -11.98 -9.30
C PHE A 260 -19.85 -11.05 -8.51
N HIS A 261 -19.34 -11.52 -7.37
CA HIS A 261 -18.47 -10.72 -6.52
C HIS A 261 -17.11 -10.41 -7.17
N SER A 262 -16.56 -11.30 -8.00
CA SER A 262 -15.35 -10.99 -8.78
C SER A 262 -15.57 -9.89 -9.80
N SER A 263 -16.77 -9.78 -10.38
CA SER A 263 -17.10 -8.70 -11.31
C SER A 263 -17.27 -7.37 -10.58
N LYS A 264 -17.93 -7.39 -9.41
CA LYS A 264 -18.06 -6.22 -8.54
C LYS A 264 -16.70 -5.69 -8.09
N LEU A 265 -15.82 -6.54 -7.54
CA LEU A 265 -14.46 -6.16 -7.14
C LEU A 265 -13.64 -5.54 -8.29
N LYS A 266 -13.83 -6.01 -9.53
CA LYS A 266 -13.18 -5.40 -10.70
C LYS A 266 -13.71 -4.01 -11.01
N SER A 267 -15.03 -3.81 -10.90
CA SER A 267 -15.65 -2.49 -11.05
C SER A 267 -15.10 -1.53 -10.01
N ASP A 268 -15.10 -1.93 -8.74
CA ASP A 268 -14.61 -1.13 -7.62
C ASP A 268 -13.13 -0.74 -7.81
N ILE A 269 -12.28 -1.67 -8.29
CA ILE A 269 -10.87 -1.35 -8.64
C ILE A 269 -10.80 -0.30 -9.76
N SER A 270 -11.60 -0.43 -10.81
CA SER A 270 -11.58 0.53 -11.93
C SER A 270 -12.08 1.91 -11.53
N GLU A 271 -13.06 2.00 -10.64
CA GLU A 271 -13.52 3.27 -10.06
C GLU A 271 -12.40 3.93 -9.25
N ILE A 272 -11.73 3.20 -8.37
CA ILE A 272 -10.58 3.71 -7.59
C ILE A 272 -9.44 4.19 -8.52
N GLU A 273 -9.15 3.46 -9.60
CA GLU A 273 -8.12 3.86 -10.58
C GLU A 273 -8.47 5.16 -11.32
N ASN A 274 -9.76 5.43 -11.56
CA ASN A 274 -10.20 6.67 -12.18
C ASN A 274 -10.09 7.84 -11.20
N PHE A 275 -10.55 7.65 -9.96
CA PHE A 275 -10.41 8.67 -8.91
C PHE A 275 -8.95 9.03 -8.62
N GLU A 276 -8.05 8.04 -8.61
CA GLU A 276 -6.60 8.26 -8.48
C GLU A 276 -6.06 9.20 -9.57
N LYS A 277 -6.46 8.99 -10.83
CA LYS A 277 -6.01 9.84 -11.94
C LYS A 277 -6.57 11.25 -11.86
N GLU A 278 -7.86 11.37 -11.54
CA GLU A 278 -8.54 12.66 -11.43
C GLU A 278 -7.92 13.53 -10.33
N ILE A 279 -7.68 12.98 -9.14
CA ILE A 279 -7.10 13.76 -8.04
C ILE A 279 -5.64 14.13 -8.30
N VAL A 280 -4.84 13.23 -8.87
CA VAL A 280 -3.43 13.54 -9.21
C VAL A 280 -3.37 14.65 -10.26
N GLN A 281 -4.25 14.62 -11.26
CA GLN A 281 -4.33 15.67 -12.27
C GLN A 281 -4.78 17.00 -11.65
N HIS A 282 -5.83 17.00 -10.82
CA HIS A 282 -6.36 18.21 -10.20
C HIS A 282 -5.34 18.86 -9.25
N VAL A 283 -4.59 18.07 -8.48
CA VAL A 283 -3.52 18.60 -7.60
C VAL A 283 -2.39 19.21 -8.42
N ALA A 284 -2.01 18.60 -9.55
CA ALA A 284 -0.99 19.14 -10.44
C ALA A 284 -1.43 20.48 -11.06
N GLU A 285 -2.66 20.58 -11.56
CA GLU A 285 -3.19 21.78 -12.21
C GLU A 285 -3.30 22.98 -11.25
N ASN A 286 -3.63 22.75 -9.98
CA ASN A 286 -3.82 23.81 -8.98
C ASN A 286 -2.55 24.22 -8.22
N SER A 287 -1.41 23.57 -8.50
CA SER A 287 -0.13 23.86 -7.84
C SER A 287 0.61 25.05 -8.48
N HIS A 288 0.04 26.25 -8.41
CA HIS A 288 0.62 27.48 -8.99
C HIS A 288 1.78 28.08 -8.14
N LEU A 289 2.71 27.25 -7.67
CA LEU A 289 3.80 27.66 -6.77
C LEU A 289 4.73 28.72 -7.37
N LEU A 290 4.94 28.71 -8.69
CA LEU A 290 5.77 29.70 -9.39
C LEU A 290 5.19 31.12 -9.28
N THR A 291 3.87 31.25 -9.39
CA THR A 291 3.19 32.56 -9.29
C THR A 291 3.30 33.18 -7.89
N LEU A 292 3.44 32.34 -6.86
CA LEU A 292 3.67 32.79 -5.48
C LEU A 292 5.07 33.39 -5.30
N ASP A 293 6.08 32.78 -5.92
CA ASP A 293 7.45 33.30 -5.87
C ASP A 293 7.61 34.60 -6.66
N ASP A 294 6.94 34.71 -7.82
CA ASP A 294 6.94 35.93 -8.63
C ASP A 294 6.32 37.10 -7.87
N THR A 295 5.15 36.89 -7.25
CA THR A 295 4.48 37.92 -6.45
C THR A 295 5.29 38.33 -5.22
N LEU A 296 5.96 37.39 -4.54
CA LEU A 296 6.89 37.71 -3.45
C LEU A 296 8.11 38.49 -3.93
N CYS A 297 8.65 38.15 -5.10
CA CYS A 297 9.76 38.86 -5.73
C CYS A 297 9.38 40.30 -6.04
N ASP A 298 8.18 40.52 -6.58
CA ASP A 298 7.67 41.86 -6.87
C ASP A 298 7.44 42.69 -5.62
N ILE A 299 6.92 42.09 -4.53
CA ILE A 299 6.82 42.77 -3.23
C ILE A 299 8.21 43.20 -2.74
N LYS A 300 9.21 42.30 -2.77
CA LYS A 300 10.59 42.62 -2.36
C LYS A 300 11.19 43.78 -3.16
N LYS A 301 10.95 43.84 -4.47
CA LYS A 301 11.40 44.96 -5.32
C LYS A 301 10.77 46.28 -4.89
N VAL A 302 9.46 46.30 -4.67
CA VAL A 302 8.73 47.51 -4.26
C VAL A 302 9.17 47.99 -2.87
N VAL A 303 9.36 47.08 -1.91
CA VAL A 303 9.86 47.40 -0.56
C VAL A 303 11.24 48.05 -0.62
N ASN A 304 12.16 47.51 -1.44
CA ASN A 304 13.48 48.10 -1.61
C ASN A 304 13.41 49.54 -2.16
N ILE A 305 12.52 49.80 -3.11
CA ILE A 305 12.30 51.14 -3.67
C ILE A 305 11.70 52.08 -2.60
N ALA A 306 10.73 51.60 -1.82
CA ALA A 306 10.12 52.37 -0.73
C ALA A 306 11.13 52.74 0.36
N HIS A 307 12.03 51.81 0.71
CA HIS A 307 13.13 52.06 1.65
C HIS A 307 14.10 53.13 1.15
N VAL A 308 14.49 53.08 -0.13
CA VAL A 308 15.33 54.11 -0.75
C VAL A 308 14.60 55.47 -0.78
N CYS A 309 13.30 55.48 -1.06
CA CYS A 309 12.47 56.69 -1.03
C CYS A 309 12.41 57.31 0.37
N ASN A 310 12.16 56.53 1.42
CA ASN A 310 12.14 57.03 2.80
C ASN A 310 13.53 57.52 3.27
N LYS A 311 14.62 56.88 2.81
CA LYS A 311 15.99 57.40 3.03
C LYS A 311 16.23 58.77 2.40
N GLY A 312 15.50 59.14 1.34
CA GLY A 312 15.53 60.48 0.74
C GLY A 312 14.80 61.55 1.56
N ILE A 313 13.85 61.17 2.41
CA ILE A 313 13.10 62.08 3.29
C ILE A 313 13.97 62.54 4.48
N LYS A 314 14.80 61.65 5.04
CA LYS A 314 15.65 61.95 6.22
C LYS A 314 16.64 63.11 6.02
N PRO A 315 17.36 63.23 4.89
CA PRO A 315 18.21 64.39 4.60
C PRO A 315 17.44 65.71 4.51
N SER A 316 16.21 65.69 4.00
CA SER A 316 15.34 66.87 3.94
C SER A 316 14.88 67.29 5.33
N LEU A 317 14.54 66.33 6.19
CA LEU A 317 14.25 66.59 7.61
C LEU A 317 15.45 67.20 8.33
N ASN A 318 16.65 66.64 8.16
CA ASN A 318 17.87 67.17 8.77
C ASN A 318 18.18 68.61 8.29
N LYS A 319 18.02 68.89 6.99
CA LYS A 319 18.16 70.25 6.45
C LYS A 319 17.13 71.23 7.04
N ALA A 320 15.90 70.77 7.29
CA ALA A 320 14.88 71.58 7.94
C ALA A 320 15.26 71.91 9.40
N PHE A 321 15.72 70.91 10.16
CA PHE A 321 16.16 71.10 11.55
C PHE A 321 17.41 71.98 11.66
N GLU A 322 18.40 71.81 10.77
CA GLU A 322 19.59 72.67 10.70
C GLU A 322 19.21 74.13 10.43
N LYS A 323 18.25 74.36 9.52
CA LYS A 323 17.78 75.71 9.17
C LYS A 323 16.92 76.34 10.27
N LEU A 324 16.17 75.55 11.01
CA LEU A 324 15.42 76.00 12.20
C LEU A 324 16.37 76.30 13.36
N ALA A 325 17.45 75.52 13.53
CA ALA A 325 18.49 75.79 14.51
C ALA A 325 19.29 77.06 14.17
N SER A 326 19.61 77.29 12.89
CA SER A 326 20.28 78.53 12.46
C SER A 326 19.42 79.77 12.69
N LEU A 327 18.10 79.68 12.49
CA LEU A 327 17.15 80.76 12.79
C LEU A 327 17.10 81.10 14.29
N LYS A 328 17.12 80.09 15.16
CA LYS A 328 17.17 80.28 16.62
C LYS A 328 18.49 80.96 17.06
N ASN A 329 19.60 80.58 16.43
CA ASN A 329 20.92 81.18 16.70
C ASN A 329 21.07 82.60 16.12
N GLU A 330 20.47 82.88 14.95
CA GLU A 330 20.37 84.23 14.38
C GLU A 330 19.51 85.16 15.26
N GLU A 331 18.45 84.65 15.88
CA GLU A 331 17.62 85.43 16.81
C GLU A 331 18.34 85.70 18.14
N LEU A 332 19.09 84.74 18.69
CA LEU A 332 19.93 84.92 19.87
C LEU A 332 21.04 85.97 19.63
N SER A 333 21.74 85.88 18.50
CA SER A 333 22.78 86.85 18.12
C SER A 333 22.21 88.22 17.76
N ALA A 334 21.06 88.29 17.10
CA ALA A 334 20.35 89.54 16.85
C ALA A 334 19.76 90.15 18.13
N GLY A 335 19.30 89.33 19.09
CA GLY A 335 18.83 89.76 20.41
C GLY A 335 19.94 90.34 21.26
N LEU A 336 21.11 89.70 21.27
CA LEU A 336 22.33 90.23 21.89
C LEU A 336 22.78 91.55 21.24
N ASN A 337 22.64 91.69 19.92
CA ASN A 337 22.93 92.93 19.20
C ASN A 337 21.84 94.02 19.37
N ARG A 338 20.58 93.64 19.66
CA ARG A 338 19.46 94.57 19.94
C ARG A 338 19.50 95.15 21.34
N LEU A 339 20.20 94.51 22.30
CA LEU A 339 20.57 95.15 23.57
C LEU A 339 21.50 96.36 23.35
N SER A 340 22.11 96.48 22.17
CA SER A 340 23.04 97.56 21.83
C SER A 340 22.40 98.72 21.04
N ILE A 341 21.26 98.53 20.35
CA ILE A 341 20.60 99.57 19.54
C ILE A 341 19.07 99.37 19.51
N SER A 342 18.33 100.35 20.06
CA SER A 342 16.86 100.43 20.04
C SER A 342 16.34 100.74 18.64
N THR A 343 15.63 99.80 17.99
CA THR A 343 14.77 100.10 16.84
C THR A 343 13.77 98.96 16.52
N ASN A 344 12.63 99.35 15.93
CA ASN A 344 11.34 98.66 15.89
C ASN A 344 11.29 97.21 15.36
N SER A 345 10.37 96.44 15.95
CA SER A 345 9.95 95.07 15.62
C SER A 345 9.38 94.91 14.21
N ARG A 346 10.25 94.76 13.21
CA ARG A 346 9.91 94.08 11.94
C ARG A 346 10.86 92.89 11.75
N ARG A 347 10.28 91.71 11.43
CA ARG A 347 11.07 90.50 11.10
C ARG A 347 12.05 90.85 9.96
N SER A 348 13.31 90.46 10.12
CA SER A 348 14.33 90.63 9.08
C SER A 348 13.88 89.96 7.77
N PRO A 349 14.15 90.54 6.58
CA PRO A 349 13.94 89.88 5.29
C PRO A 349 14.62 88.51 5.17
N SER A 350 15.71 88.27 5.90
CA SER A 350 16.40 86.97 5.94
C SER A 350 15.55 85.88 6.59
N VAL A 351 14.87 86.18 7.69
CA VAL A 351 14.00 85.24 8.43
C VAL A 351 12.81 84.84 7.58
N LYS A 352 12.20 85.79 6.85
CA LYS A 352 11.10 85.50 5.91
C LYS A 352 11.53 84.54 4.79
N ARG A 353 12.68 84.78 4.16
CA ARG A 353 13.25 83.88 3.12
C ARG A 353 13.56 82.48 3.66
N SER A 354 13.99 82.37 4.92
CA SER A 354 14.22 81.07 5.55
C SER A 354 12.94 80.29 5.79
N PHE A 355 11.84 80.93 6.24
CA PHE A 355 10.54 80.25 6.33
C PHE A 355 9.93 79.93 4.96
N GLU A 356 10.06 80.81 3.96
CA GLU A 356 9.65 80.53 2.57
C GLU A 356 10.36 79.27 2.04
N SER A 357 11.64 79.11 2.34
CA SER A 357 12.38 77.90 1.95
C SER A 357 11.99 76.64 2.74
N LEU A 358 11.58 76.77 4.01
CA LEU A 358 11.05 75.65 4.80
C LEU A 358 9.67 75.25 4.30
N ASP A 359 8.86 76.22 3.87
CA ASP A 359 7.55 76.01 3.29
C ASP A 359 7.67 75.30 1.93
N HIS A 360 8.59 75.73 1.05
CA HIS A 360 8.89 75.02 -0.20
C HIS A 360 9.43 73.61 0.04
N LEU A 361 10.24 73.41 1.09
CA LEU A 361 10.71 72.08 1.45
C LEU A 361 9.55 71.19 1.93
N ALA A 362 8.62 71.74 2.72
CA ALA A 362 7.42 71.05 3.15
C ALA A 362 6.48 70.71 1.97
N GLU A 363 6.25 71.65 1.05
CA GLU A 363 5.52 71.42 -0.21
C GLU A 363 6.15 70.31 -1.03
N TYR A 364 7.46 70.39 -1.27
CA TYR A 364 8.18 69.38 -2.03
C TYR A 364 8.04 67.99 -1.40
N GLN A 365 8.10 67.87 -0.06
CA GLN A 365 7.89 66.60 0.62
C GLN A 365 6.45 66.08 0.50
N LEU A 366 5.46 66.96 0.52
CA LEU A 366 4.03 66.62 0.37
C LEU A 366 3.65 66.27 -1.07
N ASP A 367 4.33 66.84 -2.06
CA ASP A 367 3.99 66.66 -3.48
C ASP A 367 4.68 65.45 -4.13
N ASP A 368 5.87 65.05 -3.66
CA ASP A 368 6.67 64.02 -4.34
C ASP A 368 6.97 62.77 -3.50
N PRO A 369 7.82 62.80 -2.46
CA PRO A 369 8.26 61.58 -1.78
C PRO A 369 7.15 60.93 -0.93
N VAL A 370 6.29 61.70 -0.27
CA VAL A 370 5.21 61.12 0.56
C VAL A 370 4.13 60.43 -0.28
N PRO A 371 3.59 61.04 -1.35
CA PRO A 371 2.65 60.35 -2.24
C PRO A 371 3.25 59.12 -2.92
N LYS A 372 4.54 59.15 -3.27
CA LYS A 372 5.26 57.98 -3.78
C LYS A 372 5.30 56.85 -2.75
N LEU A 373 5.59 57.15 -1.48
CA LEU A 373 5.62 56.17 -0.41
C LEU A 373 4.23 55.54 -0.16
N GLN A 374 3.17 56.36 -0.14
CA GLN A 374 1.78 55.88 -0.07
C GLN A 374 1.42 54.97 -1.26
N LYS A 375 1.86 55.34 -2.47
CA LYS A 375 1.66 54.51 -3.67
C LYS A 375 2.36 53.15 -3.55
N TYR A 376 3.58 53.12 -3.01
CA TYR A 376 4.30 51.86 -2.79
C TYR A 376 3.60 50.99 -1.74
N ASP A 377 3.14 51.57 -0.64
CA ASP A 377 2.33 50.87 0.36
C ASP A 377 1.05 50.26 -0.26
N ALA A 378 0.30 51.04 -1.04
CA ALA A 378 -0.90 50.58 -1.74
C ALA A 378 -0.60 49.40 -2.71
N ILE A 379 0.53 49.44 -3.41
CA ILE A 379 0.97 48.33 -4.30
C ILE A 379 1.30 47.08 -3.48
N VAL A 380 2.04 47.21 -2.38
CA VAL A 380 2.38 46.09 -1.49
C VAL A 380 1.11 45.49 -0.88
N ARG A 381 0.20 46.31 -0.33
CA ARG A 381 -1.09 45.87 0.21
C ARG A 381 -1.92 45.11 -0.83
N LYS A 382 -2.00 45.60 -2.07
CA LYS A 382 -2.71 44.91 -3.16
C LYS A 382 -2.12 43.53 -3.42
N ASN A 383 -0.80 43.41 -3.47
CA ASN A 383 -0.14 42.13 -3.73
C ASN A 383 -0.25 41.16 -2.54
N VAL A 384 -0.13 41.66 -1.31
CA VAL A 384 -0.32 40.88 -0.08
C VAL A 384 -1.76 40.38 0.04
N THR A 385 -2.74 41.23 -0.30
CA THR A 385 -4.16 40.84 -0.33
C THR A 385 -4.40 39.70 -1.31
N LYS A 386 -3.77 39.74 -2.50
CA LYS A 386 -3.82 38.62 -3.45
C LYS A 386 -3.23 37.33 -2.88
N LEU A 387 -2.08 37.41 -2.19
CA LEU A 387 -1.45 36.26 -1.54
C LEU A 387 -2.32 35.67 -0.43
N ILE A 388 -2.96 36.52 0.37
CA ILE A 388 -3.87 36.11 1.44
C ILE A 388 -5.12 35.44 0.86
N ASN A 389 -5.70 35.99 -0.21
CA ASN A 389 -6.84 35.36 -0.89
C ASN A 389 -6.44 34.01 -1.52
N SER A 390 -5.26 33.95 -2.16
CA SER A 390 -4.69 32.68 -2.63
C SER A 390 -4.51 31.67 -1.49
N LYS A 391 -4.04 32.10 -0.31
CA LYS A 391 -3.92 31.25 0.87
C LYS A 391 -5.29 30.72 1.32
N ARG A 392 -6.32 31.56 1.36
CA ARG A 392 -7.71 31.15 1.67
C ARG A 392 -8.18 30.06 0.71
N ASP A 393 -7.99 30.28 -0.59
CA ASP A 393 -8.39 29.32 -1.61
C ASP A 393 -7.59 28.01 -1.47
N SER A 394 -6.29 28.10 -1.17
CA SER A 394 -5.43 26.94 -0.97
C SER A 394 -5.86 26.08 0.22
N VAL A 395 -6.23 26.69 1.35
CA VAL A 395 -6.80 25.99 2.51
C VAL A 395 -8.13 25.31 2.19
N ASN A 396 -9.03 26.00 1.47
CA ASN A 396 -10.29 25.40 1.05
C ASN A 396 -10.08 24.22 0.09
N HIS A 397 -9.14 24.32 -0.86
CA HIS A 397 -8.78 23.22 -1.75
C HIS A 397 -8.14 22.06 -0.99
N PHE A 398 -7.30 22.35 0.01
CA PHE A 398 -6.68 21.33 0.85
C PHE A 398 -7.74 20.45 1.52
N PHE A 399 -8.76 21.03 2.16
CA PHE A 399 -9.83 20.25 2.78
C PHE A 399 -10.64 19.44 1.76
N LYS A 400 -11.01 20.05 0.61
CA LYS A 400 -11.69 19.32 -0.47
C LYS A 400 -10.88 18.09 -0.90
N HIS A 401 -9.56 18.23 -1.07
CA HIS A 401 -8.70 17.12 -1.46
C HIS A 401 -8.55 16.07 -0.36
N MET A 402 -8.41 16.49 0.89
CA MET A 402 -8.33 15.55 2.02
C MET A 402 -9.63 14.75 2.19
N ASN A 403 -10.80 15.32 1.94
CA ASN A 403 -12.07 14.61 1.97
C ASN A 403 -12.12 13.53 0.89
N VAL A 404 -11.72 13.87 -0.35
CA VAL A 404 -11.63 12.88 -1.44
C VAL A 404 -10.61 11.78 -1.11
N ILE A 405 -9.46 12.12 -0.53
CA ILE A 405 -8.48 11.12 -0.07
C ILE A 405 -9.11 10.19 0.97
N SER A 406 -9.86 10.73 1.94
CA SER A 406 -10.58 9.96 2.95
C SER A 406 -11.61 9.01 2.33
N ASP A 407 -12.40 9.50 1.37
CA ASP A 407 -13.39 8.69 0.64
C ASP A 407 -12.73 7.52 -0.11
N ILE A 408 -11.61 7.78 -0.80
CA ILE A 408 -10.84 6.75 -1.51
C ILE A 408 -10.29 5.72 -0.52
N GLN A 409 -9.75 6.16 0.63
CA GLN A 409 -9.29 5.24 1.67
C GLN A 409 -10.44 4.40 2.23
N GLY A 410 -11.64 4.98 2.38
CA GLY A 410 -12.86 4.25 2.72
C GLY A 410 -13.23 3.18 1.69
N CYS A 411 -13.12 3.50 0.39
CA CYS A 411 -13.31 2.57 -0.71
C CYS A 411 -12.29 1.42 -0.70
N ILE A 412 -11.01 1.70 -0.41
CA ILE A 412 -9.98 0.66 -0.25
C ILE A 412 -10.32 -0.26 0.93
N ALA A 413 -10.72 0.29 2.07
CA ALA A 413 -11.12 -0.51 3.22
C ALA A 413 -12.33 -1.40 2.92
N LYS A 414 -13.28 -0.90 2.10
CA LYS A 414 -14.41 -1.71 1.60
C LYS A 414 -13.93 -2.82 0.67
N LEU A 415 -13.00 -2.53 -0.24
CA LEU A 415 -12.40 -3.52 -1.14
C LEU A 415 -11.74 -4.66 -0.37
N ASP A 416 -10.96 -4.33 0.67
CA ASP A 416 -10.28 -5.32 1.52
C ASP A 416 -11.29 -6.19 2.28
N ARG A 417 -12.38 -5.59 2.80
CA ARG A 417 -13.46 -6.33 3.46
C ARG A 417 -14.20 -7.28 2.50
N ASP A 418 -14.60 -6.79 1.33
CA ASP A 418 -15.31 -7.60 0.33
C ASP A 418 -14.40 -8.74 -0.19
N SER A 419 -13.10 -8.47 -0.37
CA SER A 419 -12.10 -9.48 -0.73
C SER A 419 -11.93 -10.55 0.36
N ALA A 420 -11.85 -10.14 1.64
CA ALA A 420 -11.77 -11.05 2.78
C ALA A 420 -13.02 -11.93 2.89
N ALA A 421 -14.22 -11.34 2.80
CA ALA A 421 -15.48 -12.08 2.85
C ALA A 421 -15.56 -13.15 1.75
N ASN A 422 -15.12 -12.84 0.52
CA ASN A 422 -15.08 -13.81 -0.56
C ASN A 422 -14.05 -14.93 -0.33
N ARG A 423 -12.93 -14.62 0.32
CA ARG A 423 -11.93 -15.63 0.70
C ARG A 423 -12.46 -16.55 1.79
N ASP A 424 -13.18 -16.00 2.77
CA ASP A 424 -13.76 -16.76 3.87
C ASP A 424 -14.88 -17.68 3.35
N TYR A 425 -15.74 -17.20 2.46
CA TYR A 425 -16.74 -18.02 1.78
C TYR A 425 -16.11 -19.19 0.99
N LEU A 426 -14.99 -18.93 0.29
CA LEU A 426 -14.25 -20.00 -0.39
C LEU A 426 -13.61 -21.00 0.59
N LYS A 427 -13.15 -20.54 1.75
CA LYS A 427 -12.56 -21.37 2.79
C LYS A 427 -13.62 -22.27 3.43
N GLU A 428 -14.77 -21.72 3.78
CA GLU A 428 -15.91 -22.45 4.33
C GLU A 428 -16.38 -23.56 3.38
N PHE A 429 -16.49 -23.25 2.08
CA PHE A 429 -16.80 -24.26 1.07
C PHE A 429 -15.76 -25.41 1.05
N LYS A 430 -14.48 -25.08 1.12
CA LYS A 430 -13.40 -26.09 1.13
C LYS A 430 -13.39 -26.91 2.43
N GLU A 431 -13.72 -26.31 3.56
CA GLU A 431 -13.82 -27.01 4.85
C GLU A 431 -15.02 -27.96 4.88
N LYS A 432 -16.17 -27.54 4.32
CA LYS A 432 -17.38 -28.36 4.23
C LYS A 432 -17.18 -29.64 3.41
N TYR A 433 -16.42 -29.56 2.31
CA TYR A 433 -16.27 -30.67 1.36
C TYR A 433 -14.88 -31.33 1.35
N GLY A 434 -13.94 -30.86 2.18
CA GLY A 434 -12.53 -31.29 2.31
C GLY A 434 -12.07 -32.48 1.47
N THR A 435 -12.47 -33.70 1.84
CA THR A 435 -12.09 -34.97 1.18
C THR A 435 -13.17 -35.57 0.28
N ASN A 436 -14.41 -35.05 0.35
CA ASN A 436 -15.59 -35.52 -0.39
C ASN A 436 -16.07 -34.47 -1.40
N ASP A 437 -15.15 -33.92 -2.18
CA ASP A 437 -15.48 -33.01 -3.27
C ASP A 437 -15.97 -33.78 -4.51
N LEU A 438 -16.37 -33.06 -5.55
CA LEU A 438 -16.82 -33.67 -6.81
C LEU A 438 -15.73 -34.53 -7.49
N ARG A 439 -14.46 -34.46 -7.07
CA ARG A 439 -13.39 -35.30 -7.60
C ARG A 439 -13.47 -36.71 -7.05
N THR A 440 -14.11 -36.95 -5.90
CA THR A 440 -14.25 -38.29 -5.30
C THR A 440 -14.87 -39.29 -6.27
N VAL A 441 -15.82 -38.85 -7.10
CA VAL A 441 -16.43 -39.65 -8.18
C VAL A 441 -15.37 -40.18 -9.16
N ARG A 442 -14.44 -39.32 -9.57
CA ARG A 442 -13.34 -39.70 -10.47
C ARG A 442 -12.25 -40.49 -9.75
N HIS A 443 -11.91 -40.10 -8.52
CA HIS A 443 -10.92 -40.79 -7.70
C HIS A 443 -11.34 -42.21 -7.31
N ALA A 444 -12.64 -42.50 -7.21
CA ALA A 444 -13.14 -43.84 -6.94
C ALA A 444 -12.74 -44.83 -8.05
N VAL A 445 -12.88 -44.42 -9.33
CA VAL A 445 -12.44 -45.21 -10.49
C VAL A 445 -10.93 -45.48 -10.45
N LEU A 446 -10.16 -44.45 -10.08
CA LEU A 446 -8.71 -44.56 -9.93
C LEU A 446 -8.30 -45.51 -8.81
N ALA A 447 -8.88 -45.33 -7.63
CA ALA A 447 -8.59 -46.13 -6.45
C ALA A 447 -8.91 -47.61 -6.69
N TYR A 448 -10.02 -47.88 -7.40
CA TYR A 448 -10.39 -49.26 -7.74
C TYR A 448 -9.40 -49.90 -8.72
N GLY A 449 -8.96 -49.19 -9.76
CA GLY A 449 -7.92 -49.69 -10.66
C GLY A 449 -6.58 -49.94 -9.95
N ALA A 450 -6.17 -49.03 -9.06
CA ALA A 450 -4.96 -49.20 -8.27
C ALA A 450 -5.06 -50.40 -7.32
N LEU A 451 -6.23 -50.64 -6.74
CA LEU A 451 -6.51 -51.83 -5.92
C LEU A 451 -6.36 -53.11 -6.73
N LEU A 452 -6.90 -53.18 -7.95
CA LEU A 452 -6.77 -54.35 -8.82
C LEU A 452 -5.30 -54.65 -9.14
N ILE A 453 -4.54 -53.63 -9.54
CA ILE A 453 -3.12 -53.79 -9.84
C ILE A 453 -2.35 -54.26 -8.60
N GLU A 454 -2.63 -53.68 -7.42
CA GLU A 454 -1.94 -54.04 -6.18
C GLU A 454 -2.25 -55.48 -5.75
N ILE A 455 -3.48 -55.95 -5.92
CA ILE A 455 -3.85 -57.35 -5.64
C ILE A 455 -3.04 -58.30 -6.53
N VAL A 456 -3.01 -58.05 -7.84
CA VAL A 456 -2.25 -58.87 -8.80
C VAL A 456 -0.74 -58.79 -8.51
N ARG A 457 -0.22 -57.61 -8.16
CA ARG A 457 1.18 -57.42 -7.77
C ARG A 457 1.57 -58.24 -6.56
N ARG A 458 0.74 -58.27 -5.52
CA ARG A 458 0.97 -59.09 -4.31
C ARG A 458 0.95 -60.58 -4.62
N LYS A 459 0.05 -61.02 -5.50
CA LYS A 459 -0.02 -62.42 -5.96
C LYS A 459 1.25 -62.82 -6.72
N GLU A 460 1.67 -62.02 -7.70
CA GLU A 460 2.89 -62.26 -8.49
C GLU A 460 4.14 -62.25 -7.60
N TYR A 461 4.24 -61.30 -6.68
CA TYR A 461 5.34 -61.24 -5.71
C TYR A 461 5.39 -62.51 -4.84
N LYS A 462 4.25 -62.97 -4.33
CA LYS A 462 4.14 -64.24 -3.57
C LYS A 462 4.61 -65.43 -4.42
N GLN A 463 4.21 -65.51 -5.69
CA GLN A 463 4.65 -66.58 -6.59
C GLN A 463 6.16 -66.55 -6.85
N ILE A 464 6.76 -65.37 -7.01
CA ILE A 464 8.22 -65.21 -7.15
C ILE A 464 8.93 -65.75 -5.91
N LEU A 465 8.47 -65.38 -4.71
CA LEU A 465 9.04 -65.87 -3.46
C LEU A 465 8.96 -67.39 -3.33
N ILE A 466 7.81 -67.99 -3.67
CA ILE A 466 7.62 -69.45 -3.62
C ILE A 466 8.56 -70.15 -4.59
N LYS A 467 8.58 -69.73 -5.86
CA LYS A 467 9.44 -70.34 -6.89
C LYS A 467 10.91 -70.28 -6.49
N ASN A 468 11.37 -69.13 -6.01
CA ASN A 468 12.77 -68.96 -5.62
C ASN A 468 13.12 -69.75 -4.35
N SER A 469 12.22 -69.81 -3.37
CA SER A 469 12.44 -70.62 -2.17
C SER A 469 12.53 -72.11 -2.48
N ASN A 470 11.71 -72.60 -3.42
CA ASN A 470 11.81 -73.98 -3.92
C ASN A 470 13.16 -74.22 -4.61
N ILE A 471 13.62 -73.30 -5.47
CA ILE A 471 14.94 -73.42 -6.12
C ILE A 471 16.08 -73.45 -5.08
N ILE A 472 16.02 -72.60 -4.06
CA ILE A 472 17.03 -72.59 -2.99
C ILE A 472 16.95 -73.90 -2.18
N ALA A 473 15.75 -74.39 -1.89
CA ALA A 473 15.55 -75.67 -1.21
C ALA A 473 16.14 -76.83 -2.02
N ASP A 474 15.95 -76.84 -3.34
CA ASP A 474 16.54 -77.84 -4.25
C ASP A 474 18.07 -77.79 -4.22
N ILE A 475 18.66 -76.60 -4.29
CA ILE A 475 20.13 -76.42 -4.21
C ILE A 475 20.66 -76.91 -2.85
N LEU A 476 20.02 -76.52 -1.75
CA LEU A 476 20.43 -76.96 -0.42
C LEU A 476 20.28 -78.47 -0.23
N SER A 477 19.25 -79.07 -0.83
CA SER A 477 19.04 -80.52 -0.86
C SER A 477 20.17 -81.24 -1.61
N ASP A 478 20.57 -80.72 -2.78
CA ASP A 478 21.70 -81.25 -3.55
C ASP A 478 23.04 -81.14 -2.80
N TYR A 479 23.28 -80.01 -2.13
CA TYR A 479 24.47 -79.83 -1.28
C TYR A 479 24.47 -80.80 -0.10
N ARG A 480 23.31 -80.98 0.55
CA ARG A 480 23.12 -81.95 1.61
C ARG A 480 23.46 -83.36 1.13
N PHE A 481 22.95 -83.77 -0.02
CA PHE A 481 23.21 -85.09 -0.58
C PHE A 481 24.70 -85.33 -0.87
N LYS A 482 25.41 -84.31 -1.39
CA LYS A 482 26.86 -84.38 -1.61
C LYS A 482 27.64 -84.48 -0.30
N GLU A 483 27.27 -83.72 0.72
CA GLU A 483 27.89 -83.76 2.05
C GLU A 483 27.63 -85.10 2.76
N GLU A 484 26.42 -85.62 2.68
CA GLU A 484 26.05 -86.93 3.21
C GLU A 484 26.89 -88.04 2.55
N LYS A 485 27.05 -88.02 1.21
CA LYS A 485 27.96 -88.91 0.49
C LYS A 485 29.42 -88.80 0.96
N ARG A 486 29.94 -87.60 1.19
CA ARG A 486 31.31 -87.38 1.70
C ARG A 486 31.48 -87.93 3.11
N ARG A 487 30.49 -87.71 3.97
CA ARG A 487 30.46 -88.25 5.34
C ARG A 487 30.38 -89.76 5.32
N ASP A 488 29.57 -90.35 4.45
CA ASP A 488 29.48 -91.80 4.31
C ASP A 488 30.79 -92.39 3.82
N TYR A 489 31.45 -91.78 2.82
CA TYR A 489 32.79 -92.19 2.40
C TYR A 489 33.80 -92.10 3.54
N PHE A 490 33.82 -91.00 4.30
CA PHE A 490 34.69 -90.85 5.45
C PHE A 490 34.40 -91.90 6.54
N ARG A 491 33.13 -92.17 6.84
CA ARG A 491 32.68 -93.15 7.83
C ARG A 491 33.08 -94.58 7.47
N HIS A 492 32.96 -94.96 6.19
CA HIS A 492 33.21 -96.34 5.76
C HIS A 492 34.68 -96.60 5.41
N THR A 493 35.37 -95.63 4.80
CA THR A 493 36.71 -95.84 4.25
C THR A 493 37.80 -95.27 5.15
N ILE A 494 37.67 -94.01 5.59
CA ILE A 494 38.74 -93.31 6.32
C ILE A 494 38.72 -93.62 7.82
N ARG A 495 37.54 -93.73 8.44
CA ARG A 495 37.39 -94.02 9.87
C ARG A 495 38.11 -95.30 10.30
N ASN A 496 38.06 -96.33 9.46
CA ASN A 496 38.70 -97.63 9.73
C ASN A 496 40.23 -97.58 9.64
N LEU A 497 40.80 -96.52 9.05
CA LEU A 497 42.24 -96.31 8.91
C LEU A 497 42.83 -95.44 10.04
N LEU A 498 41.99 -94.85 10.90
CA LEU A 498 42.45 -93.96 11.96
C LEU A 498 42.79 -94.76 13.24
N PRO A 499 43.94 -94.51 13.90
CA PRO A 499 44.36 -95.23 15.10
C PRO A 499 43.66 -94.77 16.40
N PHE A 500 42.66 -93.89 16.31
CA PHE A 500 41.89 -93.35 17.44
C PHE A 500 40.42 -93.14 17.06
N LYS A 501 39.54 -93.13 18.07
CA LYS A 501 38.10 -92.83 17.88
C LYS A 501 37.83 -91.34 18.13
N LEU A 502 37.24 -90.66 17.15
CA LEU A 502 36.80 -89.26 17.27
C LEU A 502 35.34 -89.22 17.77
N VAL A 503 35.05 -88.39 18.78
CA VAL A 503 33.70 -88.20 19.35
C VAL A 503 32.96 -87.08 18.60
N GLY A 504 31.69 -87.28 18.24
CA GLY A 504 30.83 -86.27 17.61
C GLY A 504 30.71 -86.34 16.07
N PHE A 505 31.41 -87.26 15.40
CA PHE A 505 31.32 -87.46 13.94
C PHE A 505 30.10 -88.29 13.49
N ASP A 506 29.36 -88.87 14.44
CA ASP A 506 28.11 -89.61 14.19
C ASP A 506 26.87 -88.70 14.23
N ASN A 507 27.04 -87.39 14.48
CA ASN A 507 25.93 -86.42 14.48
C ASN A 507 25.27 -86.33 13.10
N THR A 508 23.94 -86.22 13.08
CA THR A 508 23.16 -85.96 11.87
C THR A 508 23.60 -84.64 11.23
N SER A 509 23.60 -84.58 9.90
CA SER A 509 23.91 -83.36 9.15
C SER A 509 22.97 -82.22 9.58
N PRO A 510 23.45 -80.97 9.68
CA PRO A 510 22.56 -79.84 9.97
C PRO A 510 21.44 -79.77 8.92
N GLN A 511 20.20 -79.70 9.40
CA GLN A 511 19.02 -79.57 8.55
C GLN A 511 18.71 -78.10 8.35
N SER A 512 18.54 -77.68 7.11
CA SER A 512 18.03 -76.36 6.76
C SER A 512 16.59 -76.53 6.29
N GLU A 513 15.64 -75.88 6.96
CA GLU A 513 14.24 -75.82 6.56
C GLU A 513 13.92 -74.39 6.13
N ILE A 514 13.46 -74.23 4.89
CA ILE A 514 12.96 -72.95 4.39
C ILE A 514 11.44 -73.01 4.43
N THR A 515 10.84 -72.26 5.34
CA THR A 515 9.38 -72.15 5.45
C THR A 515 8.94 -70.77 5.03
N ILE A 516 7.98 -70.71 4.10
CA ILE A 516 7.29 -69.46 3.73
C ILE A 516 5.96 -69.41 4.48
N ASN A 517 5.84 -68.48 5.42
CA ASN A 517 4.58 -68.23 6.13
C ASN A 517 3.56 -67.55 5.18
N GLY A 518 2.28 -67.93 5.27
CA GLY A 518 1.19 -67.33 4.48
C GLY A 518 0.71 -68.12 3.25
N LEU A 519 1.06 -69.39 3.15
CA LEU A 519 0.54 -70.30 2.11
C LEU A 519 -0.90 -70.78 2.39
N ASN A 520 -1.30 -70.85 3.67
CA ASN A 520 -2.59 -71.40 4.09
C ASN A 520 -3.74 -70.38 4.10
N ASP A 521 -3.44 -69.08 4.07
CA ASP A 521 -4.44 -68.03 3.84
C ASP A 521 -4.74 -67.97 2.35
N GLN A 522 -5.62 -68.89 1.97
CA GLN A 522 -6.34 -69.07 0.73
C GLN A 522 -6.14 -67.96 -0.33
N ASP A 523 -5.73 -68.43 -1.51
CA ASP A 523 -6.00 -67.87 -2.83
C ASP A 523 -7.52 -67.65 -3.07
N ARG A 524 -8.21 -66.88 -2.23
CA ARG A 524 -9.64 -66.55 -2.41
C ARG A 524 -9.85 -65.63 -3.60
N ILE A 525 -8.84 -64.82 -3.93
CA ILE A 525 -8.93 -63.85 -5.03
C ILE A 525 -8.25 -64.43 -6.27
N GLN A 526 -9.03 -65.04 -7.14
CA GLN A 526 -8.58 -65.43 -8.47
C GLN A 526 -8.67 -64.23 -9.42
N LEU A 527 -7.74 -63.28 -9.24
CA LEU A 527 -7.50 -62.20 -10.20
C LEU A 527 -6.15 -62.39 -10.87
N ASP A 528 -6.13 -62.20 -12.19
CA ASP A 528 -4.98 -62.34 -13.06
C ASP A 528 -4.71 -61.03 -13.83
N LYS A 529 -3.54 -60.97 -14.49
CA LYS A 529 -3.15 -59.81 -15.31
C LYS A 529 -4.18 -59.47 -16.40
N LYS A 530 -4.91 -60.46 -16.91
CA LYS A 530 -5.96 -60.28 -17.90
C LYS A 530 -7.12 -59.42 -17.38
N ASP A 531 -7.47 -59.56 -16.11
CA ASP A 531 -8.57 -58.79 -15.50
C ASP A 531 -8.19 -57.31 -15.37
N VAL A 532 -6.90 -57.03 -15.12
CA VAL A 532 -6.35 -55.67 -15.11
C VAL A 532 -6.34 -55.07 -16.53
N GLU A 533 -5.92 -55.84 -17.53
CA GLU A 533 -5.93 -55.43 -18.94
C GLU A 533 -7.35 -55.18 -19.47
N GLU A 534 -8.32 -56.02 -19.09
CA GLU A 534 -9.74 -55.85 -19.41
C GLU A 534 -10.29 -54.59 -18.75
N TYR A 535 -9.99 -54.37 -17.46
CA TYR A 535 -10.38 -53.16 -16.74
C TYR A 535 -9.83 -51.88 -17.39
N ILE A 536 -8.53 -51.88 -17.76
CA ILE A 536 -7.89 -50.76 -18.45
C ILE A 536 -8.53 -50.55 -19.83
N SER A 537 -8.88 -51.61 -20.56
CA SER A 537 -9.53 -51.53 -21.87
C SER A 537 -10.96 -51.00 -21.79
N ILE A 538 -11.72 -51.38 -20.75
CA ILE A 538 -13.07 -50.87 -20.49
C ILE A 538 -13.00 -49.37 -20.15
N LEU A 539 -12.03 -48.97 -19.33
CA LEU A 539 -11.78 -47.57 -19.03
C LEU A 539 -11.37 -46.78 -20.26
N ASP A 540 -10.45 -47.29 -21.05
CA ASP A 540 -9.98 -46.63 -22.27
C ASP A 540 -11.14 -46.42 -23.25
N ASN A 541 -12.00 -47.42 -23.44
CA ASN A 541 -13.20 -47.29 -24.25
C ASN A 541 -14.19 -46.26 -23.68
N ALA A 542 -14.39 -46.24 -22.35
CA ALA A 542 -15.29 -45.29 -21.69
C ALA A 542 -14.79 -43.84 -21.82
N TYR A 543 -13.49 -43.60 -21.61
CA TYR A 543 -12.86 -42.27 -21.75
C TYR A 543 -12.68 -41.87 -23.23
N CYS A 544 -12.42 -42.80 -24.15
CA CYS A 544 -12.36 -42.53 -25.59
C CYS A 544 -13.74 -42.16 -26.17
N GLN A 545 -14.82 -42.83 -25.74
CA GLN A 545 -16.19 -42.46 -26.12
C GLN A 545 -16.60 -41.07 -25.60
N GLN A 546 -16.01 -40.58 -24.50
CA GLN A 546 -16.19 -39.20 -24.03
C GLN A 546 -15.60 -38.14 -24.98
N ILE A 547 -14.48 -38.44 -25.66
CA ILE A 547 -13.87 -37.51 -26.63
C ILE A 547 -14.79 -37.34 -27.86
N HIS A 548 -15.39 -38.43 -28.34
CA HIS A 548 -16.24 -38.43 -29.53
C HIS A 548 -17.65 -37.84 -29.31
N SER A 549 -18.28 -38.09 -28.16
CA SER A 549 -19.61 -37.57 -27.82
C SER A 549 -19.62 -36.06 -27.51
N SER A 550 -18.50 -35.51 -27.02
CA SER A 550 -18.38 -34.08 -26.75
C SER A 550 -17.97 -33.22 -27.96
N LEU A 551 -17.50 -33.84 -29.06
CA LEU A 551 -17.29 -33.19 -30.36
C LEU A 551 -18.60 -32.98 -31.14
N THR A 552 -19.62 -33.78 -30.88
CA THR A 552 -20.91 -33.77 -31.62
C THR A 552 -21.99 -32.89 -30.96
N ARG A 553 -21.80 -32.43 -29.72
CA ARG A 553 -22.83 -31.69 -28.94
C ARG A 553 -22.65 -30.17 -28.79
N GLN A 554 -21.67 -29.52 -29.45
CA GLN A 554 -21.51 -28.06 -29.35
C GLN A 554 -22.05 -27.28 -30.56
N PRO A 555 -23.07 -26.41 -30.39
CA PRO A 555 -23.39 -25.37 -31.37
C PRO A 555 -22.24 -24.38 -31.49
N SER A 556 -21.98 -23.94 -32.72
CA SER A 556 -20.85 -23.13 -33.15
C SER A 556 -20.88 -21.68 -32.63
N PHE A 557 -20.58 -21.41 -31.36
CA PHE A 557 -20.41 -20.03 -30.86
C PHE A 557 -19.29 -19.88 -29.80
N ALA A 558 -18.11 -20.48 -30.01
CA ALA A 558 -16.93 -20.23 -29.17
C ALA A 558 -15.65 -20.05 -29.99
N SER A 559 -14.87 -19.03 -29.61
CA SER A 559 -13.61 -18.59 -30.20
C SER A 559 -12.57 -19.74 -30.35
N PRO A 560 -11.76 -19.77 -31.43
CA PRO A 560 -10.79 -20.84 -31.69
C PRO A 560 -9.72 -21.02 -30.61
N ARG A 561 -9.43 -19.99 -29.81
CA ARG A 561 -8.35 -20.00 -28.80
C ARG A 561 -8.73 -20.73 -27.51
N THR A 562 -9.99 -20.70 -27.09
CA THR A 562 -10.48 -21.44 -25.91
C THR A 562 -10.68 -22.93 -26.18
N LYS A 563 -10.97 -23.32 -27.43
CA LYS A 563 -11.07 -24.73 -27.84
C LYS A 563 -9.73 -25.47 -27.74
N LYS A 564 -8.60 -24.84 -28.11
CA LYS A 564 -7.27 -25.46 -28.00
C LYS A 564 -6.83 -25.72 -26.57
N ILE A 565 -7.12 -24.80 -25.64
CA ILE A 565 -6.72 -24.94 -24.22
C ILE A 565 -7.61 -25.95 -23.48
N GLN A 566 -8.91 -26.02 -23.79
CA GLN A 566 -9.81 -27.02 -23.21
C GLN A 566 -9.51 -28.44 -23.71
N ASN A 567 -9.14 -28.60 -24.97
CA ASN A 567 -8.74 -29.90 -25.52
C ASN A 567 -7.39 -30.34 -24.99
N SER A 568 -6.43 -29.42 -24.78
CA SER A 568 -5.13 -29.78 -24.21
C SER A 568 -5.25 -30.22 -22.74
N VAL A 569 -6.13 -29.62 -21.93
CA VAL A 569 -6.30 -30.03 -20.52
C VAL A 569 -7.05 -31.37 -20.40
N LYS A 570 -8.02 -31.64 -21.28
CA LYS A 570 -8.71 -32.96 -21.36
C LYS A 570 -7.75 -34.10 -21.69
N ILE A 571 -6.87 -33.87 -22.68
CA ILE A 571 -5.86 -34.84 -23.11
C ILE A 571 -4.87 -35.06 -21.97
N VAL A 572 -4.34 -33.98 -21.37
CA VAL A 572 -3.33 -34.09 -20.30
C VAL A 572 -3.84 -34.82 -19.05
N GLU A 573 -5.06 -34.55 -18.56
CA GLU A 573 -5.53 -35.22 -17.33
C GLU A 573 -6.07 -36.65 -17.54
N SER A 574 -6.56 -36.99 -18.73
CA SER A 574 -6.95 -38.38 -19.08
C SER A 574 -5.71 -39.22 -19.37
N ASP A 575 -4.74 -38.63 -20.07
CA ASP A 575 -3.43 -39.23 -20.31
C ASP A 575 -2.70 -39.45 -18.99
N ASP A 576 -2.81 -38.57 -17.98
CA ASP A 576 -2.18 -38.78 -16.66
C ASP A 576 -2.70 -40.05 -15.95
N ILE A 577 -3.99 -40.35 -16.04
CA ILE A 577 -4.59 -41.55 -15.44
C ILE A 577 -4.13 -42.81 -16.16
N MET A 578 -4.20 -42.80 -17.49
CA MET A 578 -3.79 -43.93 -18.31
C MET A 578 -2.27 -44.13 -18.26
N LEU A 579 -1.49 -43.04 -18.17
CA LEU A 579 -0.05 -43.06 -17.95
C LEU A 579 0.28 -43.64 -16.58
N LEU A 580 -0.44 -43.25 -15.53
CA LEU A 580 -0.27 -43.82 -14.19
C LEU A 580 -0.56 -45.33 -14.20
N PHE A 581 -1.67 -45.77 -14.79
CA PHE A 581 -1.98 -47.19 -14.92
C PHE A 581 -0.98 -47.95 -15.78
N SER A 582 -0.50 -47.36 -16.88
CA SER A 582 0.55 -47.97 -17.71
C SER A 582 1.87 -48.10 -16.96
N THR A 583 2.23 -47.11 -16.15
CA THR A 583 3.44 -47.12 -15.31
C THR A 583 3.33 -48.18 -14.22
N MET A 584 2.19 -48.24 -13.52
CA MET A 584 1.95 -49.27 -12.49
C MET A 584 1.88 -50.68 -13.08
N SER A 585 1.29 -50.83 -14.28
CA SER A 585 1.26 -52.10 -15.01
C SER A 585 2.65 -52.50 -15.52
N GLN A 586 3.49 -51.53 -15.92
CA GLN A 586 4.87 -51.79 -16.31
C GLN A 586 5.69 -52.26 -15.11
N GLN A 587 5.56 -51.60 -13.95
CA GLN A 587 6.20 -52.03 -12.70
C GLN A 587 5.78 -53.47 -12.30
N LEU A 588 4.53 -53.84 -12.55
CA LEU A 588 4.06 -55.22 -12.35
C LEU A 588 4.75 -56.22 -13.29
N ASN A 589 5.04 -55.83 -14.53
CA ASN A 589 5.71 -56.68 -15.51
C ASN A 589 7.22 -56.80 -15.24
N ASP A 590 7.83 -55.73 -14.78
CA ASP A 590 9.27 -55.64 -14.49
C ASP A 590 9.64 -56.28 -13.13
N LEU A 591 8.66 -56.61 -12.29
CA LEU A 591 8.82 -57.17 -10.94
C LEU A 591 9.80 -58.37 -10.90
N LYS A 592 9.75 -59.25 -11.91
CA LYS A 592 10.64 -60.42 -12.01
C LYS A 592 12.06 -60.03 -12.40
N SER A 593 12.22 -59.10 -13.36
CA SER A 593 13.54 -58.62 -13.78
C SER A 593 14.21 -57.79 -12.69
N ASP A 594 13.45 -57.02 -11.92
CA ASP A 594 13.97 -56.19 -10.83
C ASP A 594 14.43 -57.05 -9.65
N PHE A 595 13.69 -58.12 -9.33
CA PHE A 595 14.16 -59.11 -8.38
C PHE A 595 15.49 -59.74 -8.81
N LEU A 596 15.60 -60.18 -10.09
CA LEU A 596 16.82 -60.79 -10.61
C LEU A 596 18.01 -59.82 -10.60
N LYS A 597 17.82 -58.57 -11.02
CA LYS A 597 18.86 -57.52 -10.92
C LYS A 597 19.34 -57.34 -9.49
N THR A 598 18.43 -57.35 -8.52
CA THR A 598 18.77 -57.17 -7.10
C THR A 598 19.59 -58.35 -6.56
N VAL A 599 19.32 -59.57 -7.04
CA VAL A 599 20.08 -60.78 -6.71
C VAL A 599 21.45 -60.80 -7.40
N GLU A 600 21.59 -60.25 -8.61
CA GLU A 600 22.87 -60.17 -9.34
C GLU A 600 23.78 -59.03 -8.83
N SER A 601 23.19 -57.97 -8.27
CA SER A 601 23.93 -56.80 -7.75
C SER A 601 24.47 -56.96 -6.33
N ASN A 602 24.14 -58.05 -5.64
CA ASN A 602 24.63 -58.41 -4.30
C ASN A 602 25.30 -59.78 -4.37
#